data_AF-A0AB40B0Q3-F1
#
_entry.id   AF-A0AB40B0Q3-F1
#
_cell.length_a   1.000
_cell.length_b   1.000
_cell.length_c   1.000
_cell.angle_alpha   90.00
_cell.angle_beta   90.00
_cell.angle_gamma   90.00
#
_symmetry.space_group_name_H-M   'P 1'
#
loop_
_entity.id
_entity.type
_entity.pdbx_description
1 polymer ?
#
loop_
_entity_poly.entity_id
_entity_poly.type
_entity_poly.pdbx_seq_one_letter_code
_entity_poly.pdbx_strand_id
1 'polypeptide(L)'
;MVKCLRESENPTNSSKAMGRGLRAHFKNTRGRAVVIGKLPLLKAKRYFDDVIAYEQAVSSTRYCRGVGCTALAKNHHPNGLRCWPVKSTR
;
A
#
# COMPACT_ATOMS: atom_id res chain seq x y z
N MET A 1 -7.28 6.73 22.59
CA MET A 1 -7.13 5.35 22.06
C MET A 1 -7.84 5.26 20.71
N VAL A 2 -7.22 4.69 19.68
CA VAL A 2 -7.88 4.48 18.37
C VAL A 2 -8.85 3.32 18.48
N LYS A 3 -10.12 3.52 18.10
CA LYS A 3 -11.10 2.43 17.98
C LYS A 3 -10.82 1.66 16.68
N CYS A 4 -10.34 0.42 16.81
CA CYS A 4 -10.06 -0.48 15.69
C CYS A 4 -11.28 -1.35 15.40
N LEU A 5 -11.55 -1.60 14.12
CA LEU A 5 -12.64 -2.51 13.71
C LEU A 5 -12.34 -3.97 14.05
N ARG A 6 -11.08 -4.37 13.88
CA ARG A 6 -10.57 -5.69 14.27
C ARG A 6 -9.54 -5.51 15.37
N GLU A 7 -9.74 -6.23 16.46
CA GLU A 7 -8.81 -6.21 17.60
C GLU A 7 -7.79 -7.34 17.48
N SER A 8 -6.60 -7.08 18.01
CA SER A 8 -5.54 -8.06 18.17
C SER A 8 -5.83 -8.91 19.41
N GLU A 9 -5.57 -10.21 19.34
CA GLU A 9 -5.67 -11.12 20.48
C GLU A 9 -4.76 -10.69 21.64
N ASN A 10 -3.54 -10.23 21.35
CA ASN A 10 -2.57 -9.79 22.35
C ASN A 10 -2.32 -8.26 22.28
N PRO A 11 -2.83 -7.46 23.24
CA PRO A 11 -2.66 -6.01 23.22
C PRO A 11 -1.23 -5.55 23.57
N THR A 12 -0.49 -6.32 24.37
CA THR A 12 0.88 -5.95 24.82
C THR A 12 1.90 -5.96 23.68
N ASN A 13 1.73 -6.87 22.71
CA ASN A 13 2.67 -7.06 21.60
C ASN A 13 2.17 -6.43 20.30
N SER A 14 1.17 -5.56 20.36
CA SER A 14 0.58 -4.93 19.18
C SER A 14 0.60 -3.41 19.29
N SER A 15 0.74 -2.74 18.16
CA SER A 15 0.64 -1.28 18.06
C SER A 15 -0.49 -0.90 17.11
N LYS A 16 -1.25 0.15 17.46
CA LYS A 16 -2.39 0.65 16.70
C LYS A 16 -2.12 2.09 16.28
N ALA A 17 -2.31 2.39 14.99
CA ALA A 17 -2.15 3.73 14.42
C ALA A 17 -3.29 4.04 13.45
N MET A 18 -3.68 5.32 13.36
CA MET A 18 -4.71 5.79 12.43
C MET A 18 -4.46 7.24 12.02
N GLY A 19 -4.43 7.51 10.72
CA GLY A 19 -4.49 8.87 10.17
C GLY A 19 -5.93 9.26 9.86
N ARG A 20 -6.34 10.48 10.21
CA ARG A 20 -7.68 11.04 9.92
C ARG A 20 -7.55 12.31 9.10
N GLY A 21 -8.52 12.58 8.22
CA GLY A 21 -8.55 13.82 7.42
C GLY A 21 -7.46 13.93 6.34
N LEU A 22 -6.84 12.81 5.93
CA LEU A 22 -5.79 12.81 4.90
C LEU A 22 -6.36 13.12 3.53
N ARG A 23 -5.81 14.14 2.85
CA ARG A 23 -6.17 14.51 1.46
C ARG A 23 -5.38 13.68 0.44
N ALA A 24 -5.53 12.37 0.50
CA ALA A 24 -4.91 11.40 -0.42
C ALA A 24 -5.96 10.74 -1.32
N HIS A 25 -5.53 10.21 -2.46
CA HIS A 25 -6.44 9.50 -3.36
C HIS A 25 -6.84 8.15 -2.75
N PHE A 26 -8.14 7.96 -2.51
CA PHE A 26 -8.68 6.78 -1.83
C PHE A 26 -8.28 5.47 -2.52
N LYS A 27 -8.45 5.39 -3.85
CA LYS A 27 -8.19 4.16 -4.62
C LYS A 27 -6.72 3.73 -4.52
N ASN A 28 -5.81 4.69 -4.51
CA ASN A 28 -4.37 4.44 -4.46
C ASN A 28 -3.92 3.98 -3.07
N THR A 29 -4.47 4.61 -2.03
CA THR A 29 -4.19 4.29 -0.63
C THR A 29 -4.65 2.87 -0.29
N ARG A 30 -5.82 2.45 -0.81
CA ARG A 30 -6.28 1.05 -0.68
C ARG A 30 -5.35 0.08 -1.40
N GLY A 31 -4.92 0.40 -2.63
CA GLY A 31 -3.98 -0.44 -3.38
C GLY A 31 -2.68 -0.69 -2.60
N ARG A 32 -2.09 0.38 -2.05
CA ARG A 32 -0.92 0.32 -1.17
C ARG A 32 -1.15 -0.58 0.04
N ALA A 33 -2.28 -0.42 0.74
CA ALA A 33 -2.59 -1.17 1.96
C ALA A 33 -2.66 -2.69 1.73
N VAL A 34 -3.14 -3.12 0.56
CA VAL A 34 -3.21 -4.55 0.20
C VAL A 34 -1.82 -5.15 0.02
N VAL A 35 -0.88 -4.41 -0.57
CA VAL A 35 0.48 -4.90 -0.83
C VAL A 35 1.27 -5.08 0.48
N ILE A 36 1.11 -4.17 1.44
CA ILE A 36 1.91 -4.16 2.67
C ILE A 36 1.39 -5.04 3.80
N GLY A 37 0.14 -5.53 3.71
CA GLY A 37 -0.56 -6.15 4.84
C GLY A 37 0.10 -7.40 5.44
N LYS A 38 1.09 -8.01 4.77
CA LYS A 38 1.83 -9.19 5.24
C LYS A 38 3.35 -9.00 5.23
N LEU A 39 3.83 -7.76 5.11
CA LEU A 39 5.27 -7.48 5.06
C LEU A 39 5.82 -7.11 6.45
N PRO A 40 7.06 -7.51 6.78
CA PRO A 40 7.73 -6.98 7.96
C PRO A 40 8.01 -5.49 7.80
N LEU A 41 8.02 -4.75 8.93
CA LEU A 41 8.12 -3.29 8.96
C LEU A 41 9.30 -2.74 8.16
N LEU A 42 10.47 -3.36 8.26
CA LEU A 42 11.68 -2.91 7.58
C LEU A 42 11.55 -3.00 6.05
N LYS A 43 10.94 -4.10 5.56
CA LYS A 43 10.71 -4.32 4.14
C LYS A 43 9.61 -3.40 3.61
N ALA A 44 8.58 -3.13 4.42
CA ALA A 44 7.52 -2.21 4.05
C ALA A 44 8.03 -0.77 3.88
N LYS A 45 8.95 -0.31 4.75
CA LYS A 45 9.60 1.01 4.61
C LYS A 45 10.40 1.10 3.32
N ARG A 46 11.32 0.15 3.09
CA ARG A 46 12.12 0.07 1.85
C ARG A 46 11.24 0.09 0.60
N TYR A 47 10.17 -0.69 0.60
CA TYR A 47 9.22 -0.71 -0.51
C TYR A 47 8.61 0.67 -0.81
N PHE A 48 8.34 1.50 0.19
CA PHE A 48 7.84 2.86 -0.06
C PHE A 48 8.90 3.78 -0.62
N ASP A 49 10.14 3.65 -0.17
CA ASP A 49 11.27 4.40 -0.71
C ASP A 49 11.48 4.02 -2.19
N ASP A 50 11.45 2.72 -2.52
CA ASP A 50 11.58 2.21 -3.89
C ASP A 50 10.40 2.67 -4.79
N VAL A 51 9.19 2.78 -4.24
CA VAL A 51 8.02 3.30 -4.99
C VAL A 51 8.16 4.80 -5.26
N ILE A 52 8.75 5.57 -4.34
CA ILE A 52 9.05 7.00 -4.53
C ILE A 52 10.20 7.18 -5.54
N ALA A 53 11.18 6.28 -5.54
CA ALA A 53 12.27 6.21 -6.51
C ALA A 53 11.85 5.66 -7.89
N TYR A 54 10.57 5.32 -8.06
CA TYR A 54 9.98 4.72 -9.25
C TYR A 54 10.47 3.31 -9.62
N GLU A 55 11.28 2.67 -8.80
CA GLU A 55 11.85 1.33 -9.04
C GLU A 55 10.81 0.20 -8.86
N GLN A 56 9.99 0.29 -7.80
CA GLN A 56 9.06 -0.79 -7.44
C GLN A 56 7.61 -0.39 -7.54
N ALA A 57 6.76 -1.42 -7.67
CA ALA A 57 5.42 -1.34 -8.21
C ALA A 57 4.22 -1.60 -7.31
N VAL A 58 3.32 -0.60 -7.18
CA VAL A 58 2.01 -0.78 -6.54
C VAL A 58 1.03 -1.34 -7.58
N SER A 59 0.74 -2.64 -7.48
CA SER A 59 -0.26 -3.31 -8.29
C SER A 59 -1.67 -2.79 -7.96
N SER A 60 -2.46 -2.41 -8.97
CA SER A 60 -3.88 -2.12 -8.77
C SER A 60 -4.71 -3.39 -8.98
N THR A 61 -5.30 -3.92 -7.92
CA THR A 61 -6.11 -5.16 -7.99
C THR A 61 -7.58 -4.91 -8.25
N ARG A 62 -8.15 -3.81 -7.71
CA ARG A 62 -9.60 -3.53 -7.79
C ARG A 62 -9.94 -2.42 -8.77
N TYR A 63 -9.12 -1.39 -8.85
CA TYR A 63 -9.39 -0.18 -9.63
C TYR A 63 -8.53 -0.20 -10.89
N CYS A 64 -8.91 -1.06 -11.83
CA CYS A 64 -8.06 -1.47 -12.95
C CYS A 64 -8.40 -0.81 -14.29
N ARG A 65 -9.60 -0.21 -14.41
CA ARG A 65 -10.08 0.37 -15.67
C ARG A 65 -9.36 1.69 -15.95
N GLY A 66 -8.52 1.72 -16.98
CA GLY A 66 -7.76 2.91 -17.40
C GLY A 66 -6.42 3.12 -16.67
N VAL A 67 -5.86 2.09 -16.03
CA VAL A 67 -4.54 2.17 -15.39
C VAL A 67 -3.45 1.78 -16.39
N GLY A 68 -2.31 2.48 -16.38
CA GLY A 68 -1.17 2.15 -17.24
C GLY A 68 -0.57 0.77 -16.93
N CYS A 69 0.00 0.14 -17.96
CA CYS A 69 0.70 -1.13 -17.84
C CYS A 69 2.21 -0.91 -17.74
N THR A 70 2.91 -1.71 -16.93
CA THR A 70 4.39 -1.67 -16.85
C THR A 70 4.94 -3.05 -16.54
N ALA A 71 6.09 -3.41 -17.14
CA ALA A 71 6.73 -4.71 -16.95
C ALA A 71 7.11 -5.00 -15.48
N LEU A 72 7.45 -3.97 -14.70
CA LEU A 72 7.77 -4.04 -13.26
C LEU A 72 6.62 -4.59 -12.40
N ALA A 73 5.38 -4.50 -12.88
CA ALA A 73 4.20 -4.95 -12.14
C ALA A 73 4.05 -6.49 -12.11
N LYS A 74 4.75 -7.21 -13.00
CA LYS A 74 4.70 -8.68 -13.09
C LYS A 74 5.16 -9.37 -11.80
N ASN A 75 6.02 -8.73 -11.02
CA ASN A 75 6.52 -9.27 -9.75
C ASN A 75 5.42 -9.46 -8.69
N HIS A 76 4.32 -8.71 -8.78
CA HIS A 76 3.27 -8.70 -7.76
C HIS A 76 1.90 -9.16 -8.27
N HIS A 77 1.58 -8.95 -9.55
CA HIS A 77 0.30 -9.38 -10.11
C HIS A 77 0.40 -9.67 -11.61
N PRO A 78 -0.25 -10.72 -12.13
CA PRO A 78 -0.21 -11.06 -13.56
C PRO A 78 -0.84 -10.01 -14.49
N ASN A 79 -1.62 -9.07 -13.95
CA ASN A 79 -2.46 -8.17 -14.75
C ASN A 79 -1.66 -6.97 -15.30
N GLY A 80 -0.41 -6.77 -14.87
CA GLY A 80 0.48 -5.71 -15.38
C GLY A 80 0.07 -4.26 -15.05
N LEU A 81 -1.13 -4.06 -14.46
CA LEU A 81 -1.73 -2.76 -14.20
C LEU A 81 -1.20 -2.11 -12.91
N ARG A 82 -0.70 -0.88 -13.04
CA ARG A 82 0.12 -0.28 -12.00
C ARG A 82 0.09 1.24 -11.98
N CYS A 83 0.32 1.80 -10.79
CA CYS A 83 0.57 3.22 -10.61
C CYS A 83 1.77 3.48 -9.68
N TRP A 84 2.27 4.72 -9.68
CA TRP A 84 3.23 5.26 -8.70
C TRP A 84 2.55 6.37 -7.89
N PRO A 85 1.83 6.03 -6.81
CA PRO A 85 1.04 7.03 -6.09
C PRO A 85 1.88 7.76 -5.04
N VAL A 86 2.79 8.65 -5.48
CA VAL A 86 3.78 9.35 -4.63
C VAL A 86 3.15 10.05 -3.42
N LYS A 87 2.02 10.75 -3.60
CA LYS A 87 1.31 11.44 -2.50
C LYS A 87 0.77 10.47 -1.45
N SER A 88 0.34 9.28 -1.88
CA SER A 88 -0.22 8.27 -0.99
C SER A 88 0.85 7.34 -0.40
N THR A 89 2.11 7.43 -0.84
CA THR A 89 3.22 6.58 -0.36
C THR A 89 4.15 7.29 0.61
N ARG A 90 4.27 8.62 0.49
CA ARG A 90 4.73 9.47 1.60
C ARG A 90 3.90 9.23 2.86
#